data_AF-A0A2D6DU49-F1
#
_entry.id   AF-A0A2D6DU49-F1
#
_cell.length_a   1.000
_cell.length_b   1.000
_cell.length_c   1.000
_cell.angle_alpha   90.00
_cell.angle_beta   90.00
_cell.angle_gamma   90.00
#
_symmetry.space_group_name_H-M   'P 1'
#
loop_
_entity.id
_entity.type
_entity.pdbx_description
1 polymer ?
#
loop_
_entity_poly.entity_id
_entity_poly.type
_entity_poly.pdbx_seq_one_letter_code
_entity_poly.pdbx_strand_id
1 'polypeptide(L)'
;MDYFGRYGPYYVYLLGPDSEQSVRHIYHQRALTRINPDARLGSLEEQTQEFLNRPNIVNEIRSVLSGMAEGGLTWTQDPPILYEDVTTNAHGREKDPVENTWGALHEYHHVFQIAHCDTKQERTSEKNINSWISEGMATYSSAKFMENLGLSDFEDYMLQLRTSGANIGRPSINEFLRKSSNWQLNDEGYWDTGEFAQVYYMLGAWATAYLIHVLNIEEEIVLRDWYYDIPHLGKSAAFRKHMGLSLNEFYRKFDAFIRQADSVVMQIFEGQTGDT
;
A
#
# COMPACT_ATOMS: atom_id res chain seq x y z
N MET A 1 18.66 0.68 -10.08
CA MET A 1 17.70 0.32 -9.02
C MET A 1 18.02 1.09 -7.76
N ASP A 2 17.43 2.26 -7.60
CA ASP A 2 17.34 2.98 -6.32
C ASP A 2 16.12 3.92 -6.33
N TYR A 3 15.00 3.47 -6.92
CA TYR A 3 13.87 4.35 -7.25
C TYR A 3 13.31 5.02 -5.99
N PHE A 4 12.96 4.22 -4.98
CA PHE A 4 12.46 4.73 -3.70
C PHE A 4 13.57 4.99 -2.68
N GLY A 5 14.78 4.49 -2.87
CA GLY A 5 15.81 4.49 -1.82
C GLY A 5 15.81 3.21 -0.97
N ARG A 6 16.58 3.25 0.13
CA ARG A 6 16.73 2.14 1.09
C ARG A 6 16.34 2.60 2.49
N TYR A 7 15.33 1.95 3.06
CA TYR A 7 14.88 2.18 4.44
C TYR A 7 14.89 0.86 5.17
N GLY A 8 15.38 0.84 6.41
CA GLY A 8 15.49 -0.42 7.12
C GLY A 8 16.33 -0.41 8.37
N PRO A 9 16.38 -1.56 9.05
CA PRO A 9 16.23 -2.92 8.47
C PRO A 9 14.82 -3.31 7.97
N TYR A 10 14.76 -4.04 6.86
CA TYR A 10 13.54 -4.62 6.25
C TYR A 10 13.64 -6.15 6.26
N TYR A 11 12.65 -6.81 6.86
CA TYR A 11 12.58 -8.26 6.99
C TYR A 11 11.40 -8.81 6.20
N VAL A 12 11.57 -9.99 5.61
CA VAL A 12 10.49 -10.72 4.94
C VAL A 12 10.28 -12.05 5.66
N TYR A 13 9.06 -12.30 6.11
CA TYR A 13 8.67 -13.53 6.79
C TYR A 13 7.64 -14.29 5.97
N LEU A 14 8.02 -15.47 5.52
CA LEU A 14 7.13 -16.42 4.86
C LEU A 14 6.77 -17.51 5.86
N LEU A 15 5.54 -17.46 6.37
CA LEU A 15 5.04 -18.35 7.43
C LEU A 15 4.03 -19.35 6.86
N GLY A 16 4.04 -20.55 7.43
CA GLY A 16 3.10 -21.62 7.11
C GLY A 16 2.78 -22.48 8.33
N PRO A 17 1.69 -23.28 8.28
CA PRO A 17 1.17 -24.00 9.44
C PRO A 17 1.97 -25.26 9.82
N ASP A 18 2.95 -25.68 9.01
CA ASP A 18 3.58 -27.00 9.09
C ASP A 18 4.31 -27.29 10.41
N SER A 19 4.77 -26.25 11.11
CA SER A 19 5.54 -26.40 12.34
C SER A 19 5.24 -25.27 13.32
N GLU A 20 4.44 -25.57 14.34
CA GLU A 20 4.18 -24.64 15.44
C GLU A 20 5.47 -24.20 16.12
N GLN A 21 6.44 -25.12 16.29
CA GLN A 21 7.74 -24.80 16.86
C GLN A 21 8.49 -23.76 16.03
N SER A 22 8.51 -23.92 14.69
CA SER A 22 9.17 -22.99 13.78
C SER A 22 8.47 -21.62 13.79
N VAL A 23 7.13 -21.61 13.74
CA VAL A 23 6.33 -20.38 13.83
C VAL A 23 6.66 -19.64 15.12
N ARG A 24 6.56 -20.30 16.28
CA ARG A 24 6.87 -19.67 17.58
C ARG A 24 8.30 -19.17 17.67
N HIS A 25 9.26 -19.91 17.09
CA HIS A 25 10.65 -19.46 17.03
C HIS A 25 10.82 -18.18 16.22
N ILE A 26 10.16 -18.05 15.07
CA ILE A 26 10.20 -16.84 14.25
C ILE A 26 9.60 -15.65 14.99
N TYR A 27 8.44 -15.82 15.65
CA TYR A 27 7.86 -14.74 16.45
C TYR A 27 8.74 -14.33 17.63
N HIS A 28 9.45 -15.28 18.23
CA HIS A 28 10.46 -14.94 19.24
C HIS A 28 11.60 -14.12 18.63
N GLN A 29 12.11 -14.45 17.43
CA GLN A 29 13.11 -13.62 16.76
C GLN A 29 12.58 -12.22 16.43
N ARG A 30 11.32 -12.12 15.95
CA ARG A 30 10.63 -10.84 15.72
C ARG A 30 10.50 -9.99 16.98
N ALA A 31 10.33 -10.63 18.15
CA ALA A 31 10.35 -9.93 19.43
C ALA A 31 11.74 -9.38 19.75
N LEU A 32 12.78 -10.19 19.53
CA LEU A 32 14.16 -9.79 19.80
C LEU A 32 14.64 -8.61 18.93
N THR A 33 14.24 -8.56 17.66
CA THR A 33 14.61 -7.45 16.75
C THR A 33 13.95 -6.12 17.14
N ARG A 34 12.88 -6.16 17.94
CA ARG A 34 12.13 -4.98 18.43
C ARG A 34 12.59 -4.46 19.78
N ILE A 35 13.53 -5.14 20.44
CA ILE A 35 14.01 -4.72 21.75
C ILE A 35 14.59 -3.31 21.64
N ASN A 36 14.09 -2.42 22.48
CA ASN A 36 14.64 -1.10 22.64
C ASN A 36 15.48 -1.05 23.94
N PRO A 37 16.83 -1.06 23.85
CA PRO A 37 17.69 -1.02 25.02
C PRO A 37 17.61 0.32 25.77
N ASP A 38 17.15 1.38 25.12
CA ASP A 38 17.00 2.72 25.68
C ASP A 38 15.60 2.95 26.30
N ALA A 39 14.70 1.95 26.21
CA ALA A 39 13.40 2.03 26.83
C ALA A 39 13.54 2.16 28.36
N ARG A 40 12.90 3.18 28.94
CA ARG A 40 13.01 3.53 30.36
C ARG A 40 12.57 2.41 31.32
N LEU A 41 11.80 1.42 30.86
CA LEU A 41 11.20 0.36 31.68
C LEU A 41 11.16 -0.95 30.88
N GLY A 42 11.62 -2.04 31.49
CA GLY A 42 11.47 -3.41 30.98
C GLY A 42 12.80 -4.10 30.64
N SER A 43 13.07 -5.20 31.34
CA SER A 43 14.09 -6.19 30.96
C SER A 43 13.82 -6.76 29.57
N LEU A 44 14.86 -7.39 28.97
CA LEU A 44 14.75 -8.06 27.68
C LEU A 44 13.61 -9.09 27.65
N GLU A 45 13.44 -9.83 28.75
CA GLU A 45 12.40 -10.84 28.91
C GLU A 45 11.00 -10.20 28.95
N GLU A 46 10.85 -9.10 29.69
CA GLU A 46 9.59 -8.35 29.77
C GLU A 46 9.18 -7.78 28.41
N GLN A 47 10.11 -7.17 27.66
CA GLN A 47 9.84 -6.63 26.33
C GLN A 47 9.46 -7.73 25.33
N THR A 48 10.17 -8.86 25.39
CA THR A 48 9.89 -10.03 24.54
C THR A 48 8.49 -10.57 24.82
N GLN A 49 8.16 -10.75 26.10
CA GLN A 49 6.88 -11.30 26.51
C GLN A 49 5.72 -10.34 26.24
N GLU A 50 5.95 -9.03 26.38
CA GLU A 50 4.98 -8.00 26.00
C GLU A 50 4.62 -8.11 24.52
N PHE A 51 5.61 -8.12 23.62
CA PHE A 51 5.38 -8.26 22.19
C PHE A 51 4.60 -9.53 21.84
N LEU A 52 5.03 -10.69 22.38
CA LEU A 52 4.40 -11.99 22.09
C LEU A 52 2.96 -12.07 22.62
N ASN A 53 2.62 -11.30 23.65
CA ASN A 53 1.28 -11.28 24.25
C ASN A 53 0.35 -10.22 23.65
N ARG A 54 0.83 -9.36 22.75
CA ARG A 54 -0.04 -8.36 22.11
C ARG A 54 -1.18 -9.07 21.37
N PRO A 55 -2.44 -8.62 21.51
CA PRO A 55 -3.58 -9.30 20.90
C PRO A 55 -3.45 -9.52 19.39
N ASN A 56 -2.91 -8.54 18.66
CA ASN A 56 -2.67 -8.66 17.23
C ASN A 56 -1.61 -9.73 16.90
N ILE A 57 -0.53 -9.83 17.67
CA ILE A 57 0.51 -10.85 17.48
C ILE A 57 -0.01 -12.25 17.79
N VAL A 58 -0.78 -12.40 18.88
CA VAL A 58 -1.42 -13.67 19.23
C VAL A 58 -2.41 -14.12 18.14
N ASN A 59 -3.17 -13.18 17.59
CA ASN A 59 -4.09 -13.46 16.49
C ASN A 59 -3.34 -13.84 15.21
N GLU A 60 -2.26 -13.14 14.87
CA GLU A 60 -1.45 -13.44 13.68
C GLU A 60 -0.82 -14.84 13.78
N ILE A 61 -0.27 -15.21 14.94
CA ILE A 61 0.22 -16.58 15.20
C ILE A 61 -0.90 -17.59 14.99
N ARG A 62 -2.10 -17.32 15.52
CA ARG A 62 -3.26 -18.20 15.34
C ARG A 62 -3.63 -18.34 13.86
N SER A 63 -3.68 -17.24 13.12
CA SER A 63 -3.95 -17.22 11.67
C SER A 63 -2.96 -18.10 10.91
N VAL A 64 -1.66 -17.93 11.15
CA VAL A 64 -0.60 -18.76 10.54
C VAL A 64 -0.82 -20.24 10.82
N LEU A 65 -1.04 -20.61 12.09
CA LEU A 65 -1.20 -22.02 12.49
C LEU A 65 -2.50 -22.64 11.96
N SER A 66 -3.52 -21.81 11.70
CA SER A 66 -4.75 -22.25 11.04
C SER A 66 -4.66 -22.28 9.51
N GLY A 67 -3.53 -21.89 8.92
CA GLY A 67 -3.34 -21.85 7.46
C GLY A 67 -4.14 -20.75 6.77
N MET A 68 -4.52 -19.69 7.50
CA MET A 68 -5.22 -18.53 6.94
C MET A 68 -4.30 -17.79 5.97
N ALA A 69 -4.86 -17.26 4.89
CA ALA A 69 -4.14 -16.44 3.92
C ALA A 69 -4.29 -14.96 4.29
N GLU A 70 -3.35 -14.48 5.09
CA GLU A 70 -3.22 -13.07 5.49
C GLU A 70 -1.80 -12.60 5.19
N GLY A 71 -1.63 -11.28 5.09
CA GLY A 71 -0.31 -10.69 4.98
C GLY A 71 -0.36 -9.18 4.96
N GLY A 72 0.81 -8.56 5.10
CA GLY A 72 0.97 -7.13 5.01
C GLY A 72 2.24 -6.64 5.69
N LEU A 73 2.51 -5.34 5.51
CA LEU A 73 3.60 -4.67 6.17
C LEU A 73 3.30 -4.35 7.64
N THR A 74 4.23 -4.70 8.52
CA THR A 74 4.26 -4.26 9.91
C THR A 74 5.53 -3.46 10.17
N TRP A 75 5.50 -2.52 11.13
CA TRP A 75 6.65 -1.68 11.45
C TRP A 75 6.64 -1.27 12.93
N THR A 76 7.75 -0.71 13.39
CA THR A 76 7.85 -0.08 14.70
C THR A 76 7.64 1.43 14.59
N GLN A 77 6.88 1.98 15.55
CA GLN A 77 6.60 3.42 15.64
C GLN A 77 7.71 4.20 16.36
N ASP A 78 8.49 3.51 17.19
CA ASP A 78 9.59 4.04 17.97
C ASP A 78 10.86 3.21 17.71
N PRO A 79 12.06 3.78 17.91
CA PRO A 79 13.31 3.05 17.76
C PRO A 79 13.32 1.71 18.53
N PRO A 80 13.90 0.64 17.95
CA PRO A 80 14.51 0.61 16.61
C PRO A 80 13.47 0.67 15.50
N ILE A 81 13.65 1.55 14.51
CA ILE A 81 12.77 1.64 13.33
C ILE A 81 13.08 0.46 12.41
N LEU A 82 12.10 -0.42 12.21
CA LEU A 82 12.20 -1.57 11.33
C LEU A 82 10.88 -1.82 10.63
N TYR A 83 10.96 -2.57 9.54
CA TYR A 83 9.85 -2.90 8.65
C TYR A 83 9.83 -4.40 8.41
N GLU A 84 8.65 -5.00 8.34
CA GLU A 84 8.49 -6.43 8.14
C GLU A 84 7.31 -6.73 7.23
N ASP A 85 7.58 -7.33 6.07
CA ASP A 85 6.55 -7.96 5.24
C ASP A 85 6.28 -9.37 5.77
N VAL A 86 5.08 -9.59 6.28
CA VAL A 86 4.65 -10.85 6.87
C VAL A 86 3.62 -11.49 5.96
N THR A 87 3.87 -12.74 5.59
CA THR A 87 2.93 -13.60 4.87
C THR A 87 2.60 -14.81 5.72
N THR A 88 1.31 -15.11 5.92
CA THR A 88 0.85 -16.24 6.75
C THR A 88 0.47 -17.50 5.96
N ASN A 89 0.43 -17.42 4.63
CA ASN A 89 0.17 -18.54 3.71
C ASN A 89 1.30 -18.73 2.69
N ALA A 90 2.49 -19.09 3.16
CA ALA A 90 3.65 -19.35 2.31
C ALA A 90 3.38 -20.42 1.22
N HIS A 91 2.60 -21.46 1.53
CA HIS A 91 2.27 -22.53 0.57
C HIS A 91 1.35 -22.09 -0.57
N GLY A 92 0.42 -21.19 -0.29
CA GLY A 92 -0.40 -20.56 -1.33
C GLY A 92 0.47 -19.68 -2.22
N ARG A 93 1.32 -18.86 -1.59
CA ARG A 93 2.27 -17.97 -2.27
C ARG A 93 3.26 -18.74 -3.14
N GLU A 94 3.79 -19.89 -2.72
CA GLU A 94 4.71 -20.70 -3.53
C GLU A 94 4.14 -21.04 -4.93
N LYS A 95 2.82 -21.21 -5.02
CA LYS A 95 2.14 -21.58 -6.27
C LYS A 95 1.93 -20.40 -7.21
N ASP A 96 2.10 -19.17 -6.73
CA ASP A 96 1.91 -17.94 -7.51
C ASP A 96 3.08 -16.96 -7.29
N PRO A 97 4.24 -17.22 -7.93
CA PRO A 97 5.42 -16.37 -7.78
C PRO A 97 5.23 -14.95 -8.36
N VAL A 98 4.28 -14.78 -9.30
CA VAL A 98 3.95 -13.49 -9.89
C VAL A 98 3.24 -12.62 -8.85
N GLU A 99 2.20 -13.15 -8.21
CA GLU A 99 1.49 -12.44 -7.14
C GLU A 99 2.41 -12.12 -5.95
N ASN A 100 3.36 -13.00 -5.61
CA ASN A 100 4.33 -12.70 -4.55
C ASN A 100 5.23 -11.52 -4.88
N THR A 101 5.68 -11.46 -6.13
CA THR A 101 6.52 -10.36 -6.62
C THR A 101 5.71 -9.07 -6.60
N TRP A 102 4.45 -9.13 -7.02
CA TRP A 102 3.51 -8.01 -6.97
C TRP A 102 3.34 -7.47 -5.55
N GLY A 103 3.00 -8.36 -4.61
CA GLY A 103 2.83 -8.02 -3.20
C GLY A 103 4.09 -7.40 -2.61
N ALA A 104 5.27 -7.99 -2.84
CA ALA A 104 6.53 -7.45 -2.33
C ALA A 104 6.83 -6.04 -2.87
N LEU A 105 6.51 -5.76 -4.14
CA LEU A 105 6.65 -4.42 -4.72
C LEU A 105 5.67 -3.41 -4.09
N HIS A 106 4.42 -3.84 -3.86
CA HIS A 106 3.39 -3.04 -3.17
C HIS A 106 3.82 -2.70 -1.74
N GLU A 107 4.23 -3.70 -0.95
CA GLU A 107 4.65 -3.50 0.44
C GLU A 107 5.92 -2.65 0.55
N TYR A 108 6.87 -2.77 -0.39
CA TYR A 108 8.06 -1.92 -0.38
C TYR A 108 7.74 -0.44 -0.69
N HIS A 109 6.70 -0.17 -1.49
CA HIS A 109 6.21 1.20 -1.65
C HIS A 109 5.72 1.75 -0.29
N HIS A 110 5.00 0.96 0.51
CA HIS A 110 4.59 1.38 1.84
C HIS A 110 5.77 1.65 2.78
N VAL A 111 6.87 0.89 2.69
CA VAL A 111 8.09 1.19 3.45
C VAL A 111 8.57 2.62 3.16
N PHE A 112 8.61 3.01 1.88
CA PHE A 112 8.93 4.39 1.48
C PHE A 112 7.92 5.40 2.02
N GLN A 113 6.63 5.16 1.88
CA GLN A 113 5.59 6.08 2.38
C GLN A 113 5.71 6.30 3.89
N ILE A 114 5.84 5.23 4.67
CA ILE A 114 5.95 5.25 6.13
C ILE A 114 7.21 6.01 6.56
N ALA A 115 8.33 5.86 5.83
CA ALA A 115 9.55 6.59 6.13
C ALA A 115 9.42 8.13 5.98
N HIS A 116 8.41 8.61 5.25
CA HIS A 116 8.18 10.04 5.00
C HIS A 116 6.85 10.56 5.56
N CYS A 117 6.16 9.75 6.37
CA CYS A 117 4.89 10.12 7.00
C CYS A 117 4.96 9.90 8.52
N ASP A 118 4.24 10.71 9.28
CA ASP A 118 4.05 10.51 10.72
C ASP A 118 2.90 9.52 10.95
N THR A 119 3.23 8.22 10.96
CA THR A 119 2.24 7.14 11.14
C THR A 119 1.63 7.07 12.54
N LYS A 120 2.04 7.95 13.47
CA LYS A 120 1.39 8.11 14.78
C LYS A 120 0.17 9.02 14.69
N GLN A 121 0.03 9.78 13.61
CA GLN A 121 -1.11 10.66 13.36
C GLN A 121 -2.20 9.93 12.60
N GLU A 122 -3.44 10.39 12.73
CA GLU A 122 -4.56 9.92 11.90
C GLU A 122 -4.27 10.09 10.41
N ARG A 123 -4.77 9.17 9.57
CA ARG A 123 -4.59 9.18 8.10
C ARG A 123 -5.04 10.50 7.42
N THR A 124 -6.01 11.17 8.03
CA THR A 124 -6.54 12.47 7.58
C THR A 124 -5.60 13.64 7.89
N SER A 125 -4.64 13.47 8.81
CA SER A 125 -3.69 14.50 9.21
C SER A 125 -2.83 14.99 8.04
N GLU A 126 -2.36 16.24 8.13
CA GLU A 126 -1.39 16.79 7.17
C GLU A 126 -0.05 16.09 7.23
N LYS A 127 0.30 15.44 8.35
CA LYS A 127 1.58 14.72 8.48
C LYS A 127 1.50 13.25 8.06
N ASN A 128 0.32 12.74 7.72
CA ASN A 128 0.10 11.38 7.29
C ASN A 128 -0.66 11.36 5.95
N ILE A 129 -0.79 10.19 5.34
CA ILE A 129 -1.47 9.97 4.07
C ILE A 129 -2.75 9.17 4.26
N ASN A 130 -3.72 9.45 3.41
CA ASN A 130 -5.05 8.85 3.46
C ASN A 130 -5.12 7.63 2.52
N SER A 131 -6.19 6.84 2.64
CA SER A 131 -6.19 5.44 2.19
C SER A 131 -5.95 5.27 0.68
N TRP A 132 -6.50 6.16 -0.16
CA TRP A 132 -6.22 6.09 -1.61
C TRP A 132 -4.78 6.45 -1.98
N ILE A 133 -4.14 7.34 -1.21
CA ILE A 133 -2.74 7.71 -1.46
C ILE A 133 -1.83 6.57 -1.03
N SER A 134 -2.09 5.98 0.14
CA SER A 134 -1.35 4.82 0.63
C SER A 134 -1.48 3.65 -0.35
N GLU A 135 -2.68 3.08 -0.46
CA GLU A 135 -2.91 1.84 -1.18
C GLU A 135 -2.94 2.01 -2.69
N GLY A 136 -3.48 3.13 -3.17
CA GLY A 136 -3.63 3.36 -4.59
C GLY A 136 -2.32 3.62 -5.31
N MET A 137 -1.44 4.45 -4.74
CA MET A 137 -0.13 4.70 -5.34
C MET A 137 0.75 3.46 -5.27
N ALA A 138 0.67 2.66 -4.19
CA ALA A 138 1.32 1.37 -4.08
C ALA A 138 0.80 0.39 -5.16
N THR A 139 -0.52 0.32 -5.37
CA THR A 139 -1.16 -0.51 -6.40
C THR A 139 -0.75 -0.10 -7.82
N TYR A 140 -0.71 1.20 -8.12
CA TYR A 140 -0.24 1.70 -9.42
C TYR A 140 1.22 1.35 -9.66
N SER A 141 2.09 1.65 -8.68
CA SER A 141 3.53 1.46 -8.83
C SER A 141 3.90 -0.01 -8.95
N SER A 142 3.25 -0.90 -8.21
CA SER A 142 3.45 -2.35 -8.32
C SER A 142 3.05 -2.85 -9.72
N ALA A 143 1.90 -2.42 -10.25
CA ALA A 143 1.50 -2.75 -11.63
C ALA A 143 2.53 -2.28 -12.66
N LYS A 144 3.02 -1.05 -12.53
CA LYS A 144 4.01 -0.50 -13.46
C LYS A 144 5.35 -1.23 -13.38
N PHE A 145 5.79 -1.57 -12.17
CA PHE A 145 7.03 -2.31 -11.97
C PHE A 145 6.92 -3.76 -12.42
N MET A 146 5.75 -4.39 -12.28
CA MET A 146 5.48 -5.73 -12.82
C MET A 146 5.53 -5.73 -14.34
N GLU A 147 5.03 -4.69 -15.01
CA GLU A 147 5.23 -4.50 -16.46
C GLU A 147 6.71 -4.33 -16.82
N ASN A 148 7.45 -3.50 -16.09
CA ASN A 148 8.89 -3.32 -16.33
C ASN A 148 9.70 -4.62 -16.16
N LEU A 149 9.19 -5.57 -15.36
CA LEU A 149 9.74 -6.92 -15.20
C LEU A 149 9.25 -7.92 -16.25
N GLY A 150 8.32 -7.53 -17.12
CA GLY A 150 7.69 -8.40 -18.12
C GLY A 150 6.74 -9.43 -17.53
N LEU A 151 6.20 -9.17 -16.34
CA LEU A 151 5.33 -10.09 -15.59
C LEU A 151 3.84 -9.75 -15.70
N SER A 152 3.49 -8.56 -16.18
CA SER A 152 2.12 -8.11 -16.39
C SER A 152 2.01 -7.14 -17.56
N ASP A 153 0.80 -6.98 -18.10
CA ASP A 153 0.44 -5.88 -18.99
C ASP A 153 -0.21 -4.78 -18.14
N PHE A 154 0.40 -3.59 -18.08
CA PHE A 154 -0.05 -2.52 -17.21
C PHE A 154 -1.42 -1.96 -17.65
N GLU A 155 -1.61 -1.72 -18.94
CA GLU A 155 -2.85 -1.14 -19.46
C GLU A 155 -4.03 -2.10 -19.28
N ASP A 156 -3.82 -3.38 -19.58
CA ASP A 156 -4.84 -4.42 -19.35
C ASP A 156 -5.17 -4.53 -17.85
N TYR A 157 -4.16 -4.51 -16.98
CA TYR A 157 -4.39 -4.51 -15.52
C TYR A 157 -5.22 -3.31 -15.06
N MET A 158 -4.91 -2.10 -15.53
CA MET A 158 -5.67 -0.90 -15.19
C MET A 158 -7.13 -1.02 -15.65
N LEU A 159 -7.40 -1.60 -16.82
CA LEU A 159 -8.75 -1.91 -17.29
C LEU A 159 -9.44 -2.99 -16.42
N GLN A 160 -8.72 -4.01 -15.99
CA GLN A 160 -9.24 -5.06 -15.13
C GLN A 160 -9.68 -4.53 -13.76
N LEU A 161 -8.97 -3.56 -13.16
CA LEU A 161 -9.45 -2.88 -11.93
C LEU A 161 -10.85 -2.30 -12.11
N ARG A 162 -11.18 -1.83 -13.31
CA ARG A 162 -12.50 -1.26 -13.62
C ARG A 162 -13.58 -2.30 -13.84
N THR A 163 -13.25 -3.41 -14.48
CA THR A 163 -14.23 -4.35 -15.03
C THR A 163 -14.40 -5.63 -14.20
N SER A 164 -13.31 -6.17 -13.66
CA SER A 164 -13.27 -7.43 -12.90
C SER A 164 -12.87 -7.23 -11.44
N GLY A 165 -12.13 -6.17 -11.14
CA GLY A 165 -11.45 -5.96 -9.86
C GLY A 165 -10.02 -6.51 -9.79
N ALA A 166 -9.51 -7.06 -10.91
CA ALA A 166 -8.17 -7.64 -11.02
C ALA A 166 -7.82 -8.63 -9.88
N ASN A 167 -6.58 -8.61 -9.39
CA ASN A 167 -6.13 -9.39 -8.22
C ASN A 167 -6.58 -8.77 -6.87
N ILE A 168 -7.12 -7.56 -6.87
CA ILE A 168 -7.59 -6.87 -5.66
C ILE A 168 -8.92 -7.46 -5.14
N GLY A 169 -9.87 -7.73 -6.05
CA GLY A 169 -11.13 -8.38 -5.73
C GLY A 169 -12.39 -7.57 -6.04
N ARG A 170 -13.54 -8.05 -5.56
CA ARG A 170 -14.87 -7.50 -5.88
C ARG A 170 -15.41 -6.59 -4.77
N PRO A 171 -16.26 -5.59 -5.10
CA PRO A 171 -16.71 -5.23 -6.44
C PRO A 171 -15.63 -4.49 -7.25
N SER A 172 -15.68 -4.61 -8.56
CA SER A 172 -14.88 -3.76 -9.47
C SER A 172 -15.29 -2.29 -9.38
N ILE A 173 -14.48 -1.37 -9.91
CA ILE A 173 -14.82 0.08 -9.89
C ILE A 173 -16.18 0.34 -10.56
N ASN A 174 -16.45 -0.25 -11.72
CA ASN A 174 -17.69 0.01 -12.45
C ASN A 174 -18.92 -0.51 -11.71
N GLU A 175 -18.81 -1.67 -11.08
CA GLU A 175 -19.89 -2.21 -10.24
C GLU A 175 -20.14 -1.35 -9.01
N PHE A 176 -19.06 -0.84 -8.41
CA PHE A 176 -19.11 0.02 -7.24
C PHE A 176 -19.76 1.38 -7.55
N LEU A 177 -19.25 2.10 -8.56
CA LEU A 177 -19.75 3.44 -8.92
C LEU A 177 -21.22 3.42 -9.38
N ARG A 178 -21.71 2.30 -9.93
CA ARG A 178 -23.12 2.11 -10.27
C ARG A 178 -24.03 2.00 -9.03
N LYS A 179 -23.53 1.43 -7.92
CA LYS A 179 -24.29 1.26 -6.68
C LYS A 179 -24.12 2.44 -5.72
N SER A 180 -22.98 3.11 -5.77
CA SER A 180 -22.57 4.15 -4.83
C SER A 180 -22.37 5.49 -5.55
N SER A 181 -23.44 6.05 -6.11
CA SER A 181 -23.35 7.25 -6.97
C SER A 181 -22.77 8.47 -6.27
N ASN A 182 -22.96 8.60 -4.94
CA ASN A 182 -22.52 9.74 -4.14
C ASN A 182 -21.15 9.55 -3.47
N TRP A 183 -20.45 8.46 -3.80
CA TRP A 183 -19.13 8.16 -3.23
C TRP A 183 -18.08 9.22 -3.57
N GLN A 184 -17.13 9.44 -2.67
CA GLN A 184 -16.02 10.37 -2.82
C GLN A 184 -14.68 9.73 -2.40
N LEU A 185 -13.63 9.97 -3.18
CA LEU A 185 -12.28 9.41 -2.96
C LEU A 185 -11.64 9.84 -1.62
N ASN A 186 -12.09 10.96 -1.07
CA ASN A 186 -11.56 11.52 0.17
C ASN A 186 -12.39 11.19 1.41
N ASP A 187 -13.38 10.30 1.31
CA ASP A 187 -14.24 9.89 2.43
C ASP A 187 -13.73 8.61 3.11
N GLU A 188 -12.79 8.77 4.04
CA GLU A 188 -12.20 7.65 4.82
C GLU A 188 -13.23 6.77 5.55
N GLY A 189 -14.49 7.21 5.73
CA GLY A 189 -15.53 6.39 6.34
C GLY A 189 -15.76 5.06 5.62
N TYR A 190 -15.60 5.01 4.30
CA TYR A 190 -15.70 3.75 3.52
C TYR A 190 -14.58 2.76 3.82
N TRP A 191 -13.43 3.25 4.26
CA TRP A 191 -12.34 2.42 4.74
C TRP A 191 -12.61 1.94 6.16
N ASP A 192 -13.05 2.84 7.03
CA ASP A 192 -13.24 2.55 8.45
C ASP A 192 -14.36 1.53 8.71
N THR A 193 -15.38 1.45 7.85
CA THR A 193 -16.40 0.38 7.92
C THR A 193 -15.88 -0.97 7.43
N GLY A 194 -14.77 -0.98 6.68
CA GLY A 194 -14.18 -2.17 6.06
C GLY A 194 -14.96 -2.76 4.88
N GLU A 195 -16.16 -2.24 4.57
CA GLU A 195 -17.03 -2.82 3.54
C GLU A 195 -16.47 -2.62 2.12
N PHE A 196 -15.75 -1.52 1.90
CA PHE A 196 -15.26 -1.11 0.58
C PHE A 196 -13.77 -0.72 0.57
N ALA A 197 -12.98 -1.22 1.52
CA ALA A 197 -11.54 -0.91 1.60
C ALA A 197 -10.79 -1.20 0.28
N GLN A 198 -11.13 -2.31 -0.39
CA GLN A 198 -10.57 -2.73 -1.69
C GLN A 198 -10.74 -1.68 -2.80
N VAL A 199 -11.77 -0.84 -2.72
CA VAL A 199 -12.03 0.21 -3.71
C VAL A 199 -10.94 1.30 -3.65
N TYR A 200 -10.32 1.53 -2.49
CA TYR A 200 -9.24 2.52 -2.34
C TYR A 200 -7.97 2.16 -3.12
N TYR A 201 -7.68 0.86 -3.23
CA TYR A 201 -6.59 0.33 -4.04
C TYR A 201 -6.86 0.64 -5.52
N MET A 202 -8.04 0.23 -6.01
CA MET A 202 -8.40 0.34 -7.42
C MET A 202 -8.60 1.80 -7.87
N LEU A 203 -9.41 2.58 -7.14
CA LEU A 203 -9.65 3.99 -7.48
C LEU A 203 -8.42 4.85 -7.21
N GLY A 204 -7.64 4.53 -6.17
CA GLY A 204 -6.38 5.21 -5.91
C GLY A 204 -5.32 4.95 -7.00
N ALA A 205 -5.27 3.74 -7.57
CA ALA A 205 -4.41 3.46 -8.73
C ALA A 205 -4.81 4.30 -9.94
N TRP A 206 -6.10 4.40 -10.23
CA TRP A 206 -6.60 5.27 -11.30
C TRP A 206 -6.43 6.76 -11.02
N ALA A 207 -6.52 7.18 -9.76
CA ALA A 207 -6.19 8.53 -9.33
C ALA A 207 -4.73 8.87 -9.61
N THR A 208 -3.83 7.93 -9.35
CA THR A 208 -2.40 8.03 -9.67
C THR A 208 -2.18 8.13 -11.18
N ALA A 209 -2.85 7.27 -11.96
CA ALA A 209 -2.83 7.33 -13.43
C ALA A 209 -3.33 8.68 -13.97
N TYR A 210 -4.37 9.26 -13.35
CA TYR A 210 -4.88 10.58 -13.72
C TYR A 210 -3.85 11.68 -13.49
N LEU A 211 -3.15 11.68 -12.34
CA LEU A 211 -2.09 12.64 -12.07
C LEU A 211 -0.97 12.55 -13.12
N ILE A 212 -0.55 11.34 -13.45
CA ILE A 212 0.58 11.14 -14.37
C ILE A 212 0.17 11.46 -15.81
N HIS A 213 -0.89 10.83 -16.31
CA HIS A 213 -1.20 10.82 -17.74
C HIS A 213 -2.15 11.93 -18.18
N VAL A 214 -3.10 12.34 -17.33
CA VAL A 214 -4.05 13.41 -17.68
C VAL A 214 -3.51 14.79 -17.31
N LEU A 215 -2.89 14.90 -16.14
CA LEU A 215 -2.28 16.16 -15.72
C LEU A 215 -0.83 16.32 -16.20
N ASN A 216 -0.26 15.31 -16.86
CA ASN A 216 1.12 15.30 -17.38
C ASN A 216 2.16 15.62 -16.30
N ILE A 217 1.97 15.06 -15.10
CA ILE A 217 2.97 15.16 -14.02
C ILE A 217 3.92 13.98 -14.14
N GLU A 218 5.22 14.23 -14.04
CA GLU A 218 6.24 13.17 -14.13
C GLU A 218 5.97 12.08 -13.08
N GLU A 219 6.10 10.81 -13.48
CA GLU A 219 5.84 9.64 -12.62
C GLU A 219 6.66 9.70 -11.32
N GLU A 220 7.93 10.12 -11.41
CA GLU A 220 8.80 10.28 -10.25
C GLU A 220 8.28 11.32 -9.26
N ILE A 221 7.69 12.41 -9.76
CA ILE A 221 7.09 13.44 -8.91
C ILE A 221 5.87 12.87 -8.17
N VAL A 222 5.02 12.11 -8.87
CA VAL A 222 3.78 11.55 -8.30
C VAL A 222 4.07 10.42 -7.30
N LEU A 223 4.98 9.51 -7.62
CA LEU A 223 5.23 8.33 -6.80
C LEU A 223 6.27 8.59 -5.70
N ARG A 224 7.13 9.61 -5.82
CA ARG A 224 8.27 9.79 -4.90
C ARG A 224 8.46 11.22 -4.42
N ASP A 225 8.69 12.18 -5.31
CA ASP A 225 9.34 13.43 -4.88
C ASP A 225 8.48 14.29 -3.94
N TRP A 226 7.16 14.24 -4.10
CA TRP A 226 6.25 14.99 -3.22
C TRP A 226 6.23 14.49 -1.77
N TYR A 227 6.55 13.21 -1.54
CA TYR A 227 6.60 12.63 -0.19
C TYR A 227 7.70 13.26 0.66
N TYR A 228 8.82 13.65 0.06
CA TYR A 228 9.92 14.31 0.79
C TYR A 228 9.51 15.63 1.43
N ASP A 229 8.48 16.30 0.90
CA ASP A 229 7.97 17.55 1.45
C ASP A 229 6.86 17.37 2.50
N ILE A 230 6.24 16.18 2.62
CA ILE A 230 5.13 15.94 3.56
C ILE A 230 5.54 16.23 5.01
N PRO A 231 6.71 15.77 5.52
CA PRO A 231 7.11 16.03 6.91
C PRO A 231 7.23 17.53 7.26
N HIS A 232 7.53 18.37 6.26
CA HIS A 232 7.86 19.78 6.46
C HIS A 232 6.71 20.73 6.09
N LEU A 233 5.98 20.43 5.02
CA LEU A 233 4.92 21.28 4.48
C LEU A 233 3.52 20.79 4.86
N GLY A 234 3.37 19.50 5.13
CA GLY A 234 2.09 18.83 5.18
C GLY A 234 1.60 18.40 3.80
N LYS A 235 0.85 17.29 3.77
CA LYS A 235 0.31 16.61 2.59
C LYS A 235 -0.37 17.56 1.61
N SER A 236 -1.27 18.42 2.09
CA SER A 236 -2.04 19.33 1.22
C SER A 236 -1.17 20.38 0.53
N ALA A 237 -0.15 20.88 1.22
CA ALA A 237 0.77 21.88 0.67
C ALA A 237 1.80 21.22 -0.26
N ALA A 238 2.34 20.06 0.12
CA ALA A 238 3.22 19.25 -0.72
C ALA A 238 2.52 18.86 -2.03
N PHE A 239 1.30 18.31 -1.95
CA PHE A 239 0.51 17.96 -3.14
C PHE A 239 0.33 19.15 -4.08
N ARG A 240 -0.02 20.33 -3.54
CA ARG A 240 -0.19 21.54 -4.38
C ARG A 240 1.10 21.98 -5.04
N LYS A 241 2.22 21.93 -4.32
CA LYS A 241 3.55 22.31 -4.82
C LYS A 241 3.94 21.44 -6.02
N HIS A 242 3.70 20.13 -5.95
CA HIS A 242 4.17 19.17 -6.94
C HIS A 242 3.17 18.89 -8.06
N MET A 243 1.88 18.81 -7.75
CA MET A 243 0.84 18.49 -8.73
C MET A 243 0.28 19.74 -9.43
N GLY A 244 0.55 20.94 -8.92
CA GLY A 244 0.07 22.21 -9.48
C GLY A 244 -1.41 22.52 -9.24
N LEU A 245 -2.11 21.71 -8.44
CA LEU A 245 -3.50 21.93 -8.02
C LEU A 245 -3.73 21.49 -6.57
N SER A 246 -4.76 22.03 -5.92
CA SER A 246 -5.13 21.58 -4.57
C SER A 246 -5.79 20.19 -4.58
N LEU A 247 -5.72 19.46 -3.47
CA LEU A 247 -6.42 18.17 -3.30
C LEU A 247 -7.92 18.28 -3.58
N ASN A 248 -8.58 19.36 -3.15
CA ASN A 248 -10.02 19.57 -3.41
C ASN A 248 -10.32 19.79 -4.91
N GLU A 249 -9.42 20.45 -5.64
CA GLU A 249 -9.56 20.58 -7.10
C GLU A 249 -9.32 19.25 -7.79
N PHE A 250 -8.32 18.50 -7.34
CA PHE A 250 -8.04 17.15 -7.81
C PHE A 250 -9.25 16.23 -7.63
N TYR A 251 -9.82 16.14 -6.43
CA TYR A 251 -10.96 15.26 -6.15
C TYR A 251 -12.15 15.51 -7.06
N ARG A 252 -12.49 16.79 -7.31
CA ARG A 252 -13.56 17.16 -8.24
C ARG A 252 -13.26 16.76 -9.69
N LYS A 253 -12.03 17.01 -10.14
CA LYS A 253 -11.61 16.70 -11.51
C LYS A 253 -11.54 15.18 -11.74
N PHE A 254 -10.99 14.45 -10.78
CA PHE A 254 -10.88 13.01 -10.83
C PHE A 254 -12.26 12.32 -10.79
N ASP A 255 -13.17 12.77 -9.92
CA ASP A 255 -14.53 12.23 -9.86
C ASP A 255 -15.26 12.35 -11.22
N ALA A 256 -15.14 13.50 -11.88
CA ALA A 256 -15.69 13.69 -13.22
C ALA A 256 -15.03 12.77 -14.26
N PHE A 257 -13.71 12.59 -14.17
CA PHE A 257 -12.95 11.74 -15.09
C PHE A 257 -13.33 10.26 -14.95
N ILE A 258 -13.30 9.72 -13.73
CA ILE A 258 -13.36 8.28 -13.47
C ILE A 258 -14.73 7.67 -13.77
N ARG A 259 -15.78 8.51 -13.78
CA ARG A 259 -17.16 8.13 -14.09
C ARG A 259 -17.45 8.01 -15.59
N GLN A 260 -16.49 8.32 -16.46
CA GLN A 260 -16.64 8.13 -17.89
C GLN A 260 -16.58 6.64 -18.27
N ALA A 261 -16.96 6.32 -19.51
CA ALA A 261 -16.90 4.97 -20.03
C ALA A 261 -15.44 4.48 -20.12
N ASP A 262 -15.25 3.15 -20.01
CA ASP A 262 -13.93 2.52 -20.06
C ASP A 262 -13.15 2.93 -21.33
N SER A 263 -13.83 2.97 -22.48
CA SER A 263 -13.22 3.40 -23.76
C SER A 263 -12.74 4.85 -23.78
N VAL A 264 -13.20 5.70 -22.86
CA VAL A 264 -12.78 7.10 -22.75
C VAL A 264 -11.64 7.24 -21.75
N VAL A 265 -11.75 6.61 -20.57
CA VAL A 265 -10.68 6.70 -19.56
C VAL A 265 -9.41 5.97 -19.98
N MET A 266 -9.50 4.93 -20.81
CA MET A 266 -8.33 4.19 -21.31
C MET A 266 -7.52 5.00 -22.34
N GLN A 267 -8.09 6.04 -22.96
CA GLN A 267 -7.38 6.88 -23.94
C GLN A 267 -6.19 7.62 -23.33
N ILE A 268 -6.08 7.70 -22.00
CA ILE A 268 -4.95 8.35 -21.34
C ILE A 268 -3.62 7.63 -21.58
N PHE A 269 -3.66 6.35 -21.98
CA PHE A 269 -2.48 5.56 -22.32
C PHE A 269 -2.17 5.59 -23.83
N GLU A 270 -3.12 6.01 -24.66
CA GLU A 270 -3.00 6.11 -26.13
C GLU A 270 -2.12 7.32 -26.52
N GLY A 271 -0.81 7.18 -26.36
CA GLY A 271 0.16 8.23 -26.69
C GLY A 271 1.60 7.99 -26.22
N GLN A 272 1.85 6.93 -25.45
CA GLN A 272 3.17 6.62 -24.88
C GLN A 272 3.99 5.60 -25.67
N THR A 273 3.55 5.21 -26.88
CA THR A 273 4.29 4.29 -27.76
C THR A 273 5.47 4.92 -28.52
N GLY A 274 6.05 6.00 -27.97
CA GLY A 274 7.20 6.70 -28.55
C GLY A 274 8.33 6.86 -27.56
N ASP A 275 9.46 6.22 -27.89
CA ASP A 275 10.80 6.30 -27.28
C ASP A 275 11.16 5.21 -26.26
N THR A 276 11.44 4.01 -26.81
CA THR A 276 12.44 3.05 -26.29
C THR A 276 13.70 3.12 -27.13
#